data_AF-A0A401TCB0-F1
#
_entry.id   AF-A0A401TCB0-F1
#
_cell.length_a   1.000
_cell.length_b   1.000
_cell.length_c   1.000
_cell.angle_alpha   90.00
_cell.angle_beta   90.00
_cell.angle_gamma   90.00
#
_symmetry.space_group_name_H-M   'P 1'
#
loop_
_entity.id
_entity.type
_entity.pdbx_description
1 polymer ?
#
loop_
_entity_poly.entity_id
_entity_poly.type
_entity_poly.pdbx_seq_one_letter_code
_entity_poly.pdbx_strand_id
1 'polypeptide(L)' 'VYPDPVRVVSVGLPVKQLLHSNNKQHTSVELCCGTHLLRTGLIQDLVIVSERQLGKGISRILAVTGEDAKEVSHSHWECH' A
#
# COMPACT_ATOMS: atom_id res chain seq x y z
N VAL A 1 20.03 7.54 10.66
CA VAL A 1 19.86 6.69 11.87
C VAL A 1 18.40 6.81 12.29
N TYR A 2 17.68 5.69 12.47
CA TYR A 2 16.30 5.72 12.95
C TYR A 2 16.28 6.02 14.46
N PRO A 3 15.31 6.82 14.96
CA PRO A 3 15.19 7.08 16.39
C PRO A 3 14.76 5.82 17.15
N ASP A 4 15.25 5.66 18.37
CA ASP A 4 14.80 4.64 19.32
C ASP A 4 13.80 5.29 20.30
N PRO A 5 12.52 4.83 20.39
CA PRO A 5 11.95 3.67 19.70
C PRO A 5 11.51 3.94 18.26
N VAL A 6 11.61 2.89 17.43
CA VAL A 6 11.05 2.86 16.07
C VAL A 6 9.57 2.49 16.08
N ARG A 7 8.82 3.00 15.10
CA ARG A 7 7.45 2.57 14.83
C ARG A 7 7.41 1.57 13.68
N VAL A 8 6.73 0.46 13.91
CA VAL A 8 6.57 -0.64 12.97
C VAL A 8 5.11 -0.76 12.59
N VAL A 9 4.84 -0.94 11.30
CA VAL A 9 3.52 -1.24 10.75
C VAL A 9 3.56 -2.60 10.10
N SER A 10 2.52 -3.40 10.34
CA SER A 10 2.32 -4.70 9.72
C SER A 10 0.97 -4.74 9.04
N VAL A 11 0.94 -5.10 7.77
CA VAL A 11 -0.28 -5.20 6.96
C VAL A 11 -0.58 -6.67 6.67
N GLY A 12 -1.73 -7.14 7.14
CA GLY A 12 -2.21 -8.52 6.96
C GLY A 12 -2.20 -9.35 8.24
N LEU A 13 -1.15 -9.22 9.07
CA LEU A 13 -1.07 -9.90 10.36
C LEU A 13 -0.78 -8.90 11.50
N PRO A 14 -1.37 -9.07 12.70
CA PRO A 14 -1.00 -8.28 13.87
C PRO A 14 0.47 -8.48 14.26
N VAL A 15 1.16 -7.39 14.64
CA VAL A 15 2.58 -7.41 15.05
C VAL A 15 2.86 -8.46 16.14
N LYS A 16 1.95 -8.63 17.10
CA LYS A 16 2.08 -9.62 18.18
C LYS A 16 2.22 -11.05 17.64
N GLN A 17 1.55 -11.41 16.55
CA GLN A 17 1.64 -12.75 15.96
C GLN A 17 2.98 -12.97 15.25
N LEU A 18 3.52 -11.94 14.61
CA LEU A 18 4.82 -11.99 13.91
C LEU A 18 6.01 -12.27 14.83
N LEU A 19 5.91 -11.90 16.12
CA LEU A 19 6.94 -12.19 17.12
C LEU A 19 6.99 -13.68 17.49
N HIS A 20 5.92 -14.44 17.24
CA HIS A 20 5.78 -15.84 17.66
C HIS A 20 5.71 -16.82 16.49
N SER A 21 5.67 -16.35 15.23
CA SER A 21 5.52 -17.20 14.04
C SER A 21 6.68 -17.07 13.06
N ASN A 22 7.19 -18.20 12.55
CA ASN A 22 8.20 -18.24 11.50
C ASN A 22 7.63 -18.05 10.07
N ASN A 23 6.30 -18.04 9.92
CA ASN A 23 5.67 -17.96 8.60
C ASN A 23 5.31 -16.52 8.24
N LYS A 24 6.31 -15.76 7.74
CA LYS A 24 6.22 -14.33 7.41
C LYS A 24 6.05 -14.05 5.91
N GLN A 25 5.89 -15.09 5.07
CA GLN A 25 6.13 -14.99 3.62
C GLN A 25 5.12 -14.12 2.84
N HIS A 26 3.99 -13.74 3.45
CA HIS A 26 2.94 -12.95 2.78
C HIS A 26 2.50 -11.71 3.58
N THR A 27 3.31 -11.23 4.51
CA THR A 27 2.98 -10.03 5.32
C THR A 27 3.99 -8.92 5.03
N SER A 28 3.50 -7.74 4.67
CA SER A 28 4.33 -6.55 4.56
C SER A 28 4.53 -5.97 5.97
N VAL A 29 5.80 -5.82 6.36
CA VAL A 29 6.21 -5.27 7.66
C VAL A 29 7.22 -4.18 7.41
N GLU A 30 6.89 -2.96 7.80
CA GLU A 30 7.65 -1.76 7.42
C GLU A 30 7.91 -0.86 8.62
N LEU A 31 9.01 -0.12 8.56
CA LEU A 31 9.25 1.02 9.45
C LEU A 31 8.52 2.23 8.87
N CYS A 32 7.45 2.68 9.50
CA CYS A 32 6.68 3.82 9.03
C CYS A 32 6.29 4.77 10.16
N CYS A 33 6.46 6.06 9.88
CA CYS A 33 6.09 7.15 10.78
C CYS A 33 4.81 7.89 10.34
N GLY A 34 4.14 7.40 9.29
CA GLY A 34 2.89 7.97 8.80
C GLY A 34 1.67 7.55 9.62
N THR A 35 0.52 8.03 9.18
CA THR A 35 -0.78 7.64 9.72
C THR A 35 -1.39 6.56 8.84
N HIS A 36 -1.86 5.48 9.45
CA HIS A 36 -2.44 4.34 8.74
C HIS A 36 -3.91 4.17 9.10
N LEU A 37 -4.66 3.61 8.15
CA LEU A 37 -6.02 3.14 8.39
C LEU A 37 -6.01 1.91 9.29
N LEU A 38 -7.11 1.69 10.01
CA LEU A 38 -7.26 0.53 10.90
C LEU A 38 -7.39 -0.79 10.14
N ARG A 39 -7.90 -0.77 8.90
CA ARG A 39 -8.10 -1.94 8.03
C ARG A 39 -7.90 -1.52 6.57
N THR A 40 -7.29 -2.38 5.77
CA THR A 40 -7.02 -2.12 4.33
C THR A 40 -8.29 -1.91 3.52
N GLY A 41 -9.42 -2.52 3.91
CA GLY A 41 -10.71 -2.29 3.24
C GLY A 41 -11.21 -0.84 3.29
N LEU A 42 -10.68 -0.01 4.21
CA LEU A 42 -11.00 1.43 4.24
C LEU A 42 -10.32 2.23 3.13
N ILE A 43 -9.33 1.66 2.43
CA ILE A 43 -8.71 2.25 1.23
C ILE A 43 -9.71 2.32 0.08
N GLN A 44 -10.74 1.45 0.09
CA GLN A 44 -11.71 1.26 -0.99
C GLN A 44 -11.00 0.82 -2.28
N ASP A 45 -11.43 1.34 -3.43
CA ASP A 45 -10.84 1.00 -4.73
C ASP A 45 -9.42 1.54 -4.85
N LEU A 46 -8.56 0.82 -5.57
CA LEU A 46 -7.20 1.20 -5.95
C LEU A 46 -7.11 1.09 -7.47
N VAL A 47 -6.80 2.20 -8.14
CA VAL A 47 -6.69 2.24 -9.61
C VAL A 47 -5.28 2.69 -9.99
N ILE A 48 -4.62 1.91 -10.84
CA ILE A 48 -3.34 2.29 -11.45
C ILE A 48 -3.66 3.20 -12.64
N VAL A 49 -3.22 4.45 -12.55
CA VAL A 49 -3.45 5.49 -13.56
C VAL A 49 -2.38 5.47 -14.64
N SER A 50 -1.13 5.14 -14.27
CA SER A 50 -0.06 4.97 -15.25
C SER A 50 1.10 4.15 -14.69
N GLU A 51 1.85 3.53 -15.59
CA GLU A 51 3.15 2.91 -15.32
C GLU A 51 4.18 3.44 -16.32
N ARG A 52 5.37 3.79 -15.83
CA ARG A 52 6.51 4.20 -16.66
C ARG A 52 7.79 3.51 -16.23
N GLN A 53 8.48 2.88 -17.17
CA GLN A 53 9.83 2.35 -16.95
C GLN A 53 10.84 3.50 -16.72
N LEU A 54 11.59 3.45 -15.63
CA LEU A 54 12.67 4.41 -15.33
C LEU A 54 14.07 3.86 -15.66
N GLY A 55 14.22 2.54 -15.70
CA GLY A 55 15.48 1.84 -15.99
C GLY A 55 15.30 0.33 -15.96
N LYS A 56 16.37 -0.44 -16.19
CA LYS A 56 16.30 -1.91 -16.17
C LYS A 56 15.84 -2.39 -14.78
N GLY A 57 14.65 -2.99 -14.71
CA GLY A 57 14.06 -3.51 -13.48
C GLY A 57 13.41 -2.49 -12.54
N ILE A 58 13.24 -1.23 -12.96
CA ILE A 58 12.59 -0.18 -12.14
C ILE A 58 11.46 0.49 -12.93
N SER A 59 10.25 0.44 -12.37
CA SER A 59 9.06 1.12 -12.85
C SER A 59 8.57 2.16 -11.84
N ARG A 60 8.03 3.28 -12.32
CA ARG A 60 7.22 4.20 -11.53
C ARG A 60 5.75 3.93 -11.83
N ILE A 61 5.00 3.61 -10.79
CA ILE A 61 3.55 3.40 -10.85
C ILE A 61 2.87 4.61 -10.19
N LEU A 62 1.89 5.19 -10.86
CA LEU A 62 0.96 6.17 -10.28
C LEU A 62 -0.37 5.47 -10.04
N ALA A 63 -0.84 5.50 -8.80
CA ALA A 63 -2.13 4.92 -8.42
C ALA A 63 -2.89 5.87 -7.49
N VAL A 64 -4.21 5.82 -7.57
CA VAL A 64 -5.15 6.57 -6.72
C VAL A 64 -6.05 5.60 -5.96
N THR A 65 -6.62 6.06 -4.85
CA THR A 65 -7.52 5.26 -4.00
C THR A 65 -8.76 6.04 -3.60
N GLY A 66 -9.81 5.37 -3.13
CA GLY A 66 -10.98 6.05 -2.57
C GLY A 66 -11.80 6.78 -3.64
N GLU A 67 -12.15 8.04 -3.38
CA GLU A 67 -13.03 8.81 -4.29
C GLU A 67 -12.36 9.10 -5.63
N ASP A 68 -11.08 9.49 -5.62
CA ASP A 68 -10.28 9.70 -6.83
C ASP A 68 -10.27 8.43 -7.72
N ALA A 69 -10.23 7.24 -7.11
CA ALA A 69 -10.27 5.98 -7.85
C ALA A 69 -11.63 5.75 -8.53
N LYS A 70 -12.73 6.16 -7.89
CA LYS A 70 -14.06 6.07 -8.49
C LYS A 70 -14.19 7.05 -9.66
N GLU A 71 -13.78 8.31 -9.46
CA GLU A 71 -13.82 9.33 -10.51
C GLU A 71 -13.00 8.91 -11.76
N VAL A 72 -11.79 8.38 -11.55
CA VAL A 72 -10.97 7.85 -12.64
C VAL A 72 -11.64 6.66 -13.33
N SER A 73 -12.27 5.75 -12.57
CA SER A 73 -12.95 4.58 -13.15
C SER A 73 -14.17 4.99 -14.00
N HIS A 74 -14.94 5.98 -13.55
CA HIS A 74 -16.09 6.51 -14.30
C HIS A 74 -15.64 7.19 -15.60
N SER A 75 -14.67 8.11 -15.52
CA SER A 75 -14.16 8.80 -16.71
C SER A 75 -13.47 7.86 -17.71
N HIS A 76 -12.82 6.79 -17.23
CA HIS A 76 -12.26 5.77 -18.09
C HIS A 76 -13.34 4.98 -18.85
N TRP A 77 -14.47 4.69 -18.21
CA TRP A 77 -15.61 4.02 -18.85
C TRP A 77 -16.30 4.90 -19.90
N GLU A 78 -16.41 6.21 -19.68
CA GLU A 78 -17.01 7.14 -20.66
C GLU A 78 -16.17 7.34 -21.93
N CYS A 79 -14.87 7.02 -21.89
CA CYS A 79 -13.99 7.09 -23.05
C CYS A 79 -14.00 5.83 -23.92
N HIS A 80 -14.68 4.76 -23.49
CA HIS A 80 -14.80 3.48 -24.18
C HIS A 80 -16.17 3.31 -24.84
#